data_AF-A0AA37QJS0-F1
#
_entry.id   AF-A0AA37QJS0-F1
#
_cell.length_a   1.000
_cell.length_b   1.000
_cell.length_c   1.000
_cell.angle_alpha   90.00
_cell.angle_beta   90.00
_cell.angle_gamma   90.00
#
_symmetry.space_group_name_H-M   'P 1'
#
loop_
_entity.id
_entity.type
_entity.pdbx_description
1 polymer ?
#
loop_
_entity_poly.entity_id
_entity_poly.type
_entity_poly.pdbx_seq_one_letter_code
_entity_poly.pdbx_strand_id
1 'polypeptide(L)'
;MSTSTLMTPTAPSAPAVPMVLVLAYVQPFRASAVVDALHGVPGVTGATFAEASGFGRGRHPDLAALETVTGTAPRTRVEVVIRADLEDAVVQAIREAARTTNRGDGKIYVLPVARAVRIATGEEGGTAV
;
A
#
# COMPACT_ATOMS: atom_id res chain seq x y z
N MET A 1 11.21 17.61 57.18
CA MET A 1 10.88 18.32 55.93
C MET A 1 11.47 17.54 54.78
N SER A 2 10.71 17.50 53.67
CA SER A 2 11.14 17.15 52.31
C SER A 2 11.31 15.67 51.97
N THR A 3 10.88 15.18 50.81
CA THR A 3 9.73 15.49 49.93
C THR A 3 9.54 14.16 49.20
N SER A 4 8.35 13.57 49.29
CA SER A 4 8.00 12.37 48.54
C SER A 4 7.93 12.71 47.05
N THR A 5 8.90 12.24 46.26
CA THR A 5 8.82 12.30 44.80
C THR A 5 8.02 11.10 44.33
N LEU A 6 6.74 11.35 44.04
CA LEU A 6 5.86 10.41 43.35
C LEU A 6 6.44 10.14 41.97
N MET A 7 6.99 8.93 41.80
CA MET A 7 7.30 8.36 40.50
C MET A 7 5.98 7.98 39.85
N THR A 8 5.53 8.77 38.88
CA THR A 8 4.33 8.47 38.10
C THR A 8 4.56 7.19 37.31
N PRO A 9 3.73 6.14 37.45
CA PRO A 9 3.78 5.01 36.54
C PRO A 9 3.23 5.48 35.19
N THR A 10 4.10 5.67 34.20
CA THR A 10 3.67 5.79 32.80
C THR A 10 2.98 4.49 32.44
N ALA A 11 1.66 4.52 32.28
CA ALA A 11 0.89 3.37 31.86
C ALA A 11 1.49 2.79 30.57
N PRO A 12 1.55 1.46 30.40
CA PRO A 12 1.93 0.89 29.13
C PRO A 12 0.91 1.36 28.09
N SER A 13 1.32 2.22 27.15
CA SER A 13 0.51 2.51 25.98
C SER A 13 0.18 1.17 25.35
N ALA A 14 -1.10 0.89 25.11
CA ALA A 14 -1.51 -0.29 24.35
C ALA A 14 -0.59 -0.46 23.14
N PRO A 15 -0.15 -1.69 22.81
CA PRO A 15 0.79 -1.89 21.73
C PRO A 15 0.22 -1.20 20.48
N ALA A 16 0.93 -0.22 19.96
CA ALA A 16 0.53 0.45 18.74
C ALA A 16 0.38 -0.63 17.67
N VAL A 17 -0.85 -0.83 17.18
CA VAL A 17 -1.10 -1.82 16.13
C VAL A 17 -0.21 -1.42 14.96
N PRO A 18 0.74 -2.27 14.53
CA PRO A 18 1.64 -1.92 13.45
C PRO A 18 0.82 -1.66 12.19
N MET A 19 1.25 -0.68 11.41
CA MET A 19 0.59 -0.30 10.17
C MET A 19 1.55 -0.46 9.00
N VAL A 20 1.00 -0.74 7.85
CA VAL A 20 1.76 -0.87 6.60
C VAL A 20 1.05 -0.14 5.47
N LEU A 21 1.85 0.33 4.52
CA LEU A 21 1.41 0.80 3.22
C LEU A 21 1.60 -0.32 2.22
N VAL A 22 0.50 -0.82 1.66
CA VAL A 22 0.51 -1.68 0.48
C VAL A 22 0.51 -0.77 -0.74
N LEU A 23 1.64 -0.78 -1.45
CA LEU A 23 1.88 0.00 -2.67
C LEU A 23 1.92 -0.94 -3.87
N ALA A 24 0.89 -0.92 -4.71
CA ALA A 24 0.84 -1.74 -5.91
C ALA A 24 0.94 -0.89 -7.18
N TYR A 25 1.62 -1.43 -8.19
CA TYR A 25 1.57 -0.92 -9.56
C TYR A 25 0.92 -1.98 -10.41
N VAL A 26 -0.23 -1.68 -10.99
CA VAL A 26 -1.03 -2.62 -11.77
C VAL A 26 -1.26 -2.10 -13.19
N GLN A 27 -1.77 -2.96 -14.08
CA GLN A 27 -2.22 -2.53 -15.40
C GLN A 27 -3.47 -1.64 -15.29
N PRO A 28 -3.57 -0.52 -16.05
CA PRO A 28 -4.68 0.42 -15.88
C PRO A 28 -6.08 -0.19 -16.01
N PHE A 29 -6.28 -1.10 -16.97
CA PHE A 29 -7.57 -1.75 -17.18
C PHE A 29 -7.98 -2.72 -16.05
N ARG A 30 -7.06 -3.05 -15.13
CA ARG A 30 -7.34 -3.87 -13.94
C ARG A 30 -7.70 -3.04 -12.71
N ALA A 31 -7.55 -1.72 -12.77
CA ALA A 31 -7.77 -0.85 -11.60
C ALA A 31 -9.18 -0.99 -11.02
N SER A 32 -10.22 -1.09 -11.85
CA SER A 32 -11.61 -1.29 -11.40
C SER A 32 -11.78 -2.59 -10.63
N ALA A 33 -11.26 -3.70 -11.14
CA ALA A 33 -11.30 -4.99 -10.46
C ALA A 33 -10.56 -4.96 -9.11
N VAL A 34 -9.46 -4.19 -9.01
CA VAL A 34 -8.74 -4.00 -7.76
C VAL A 34 -9.56 -3.17 -6.75
N VAL A 35 -10.29 -2.15 -7.20
CA VAL A 35 -11.22 -1.39 -6.34
C VAL A 35 -12.27 -2.33 -5.74
N ASP A 36 -12.92 -3.15 -6.57
CA ASP A 36 -13.95 -4.09 -6.12
C ASP A 36 -13.39 -5.13 -5.14
N ALA A 37 -12.20 -5.66 -5.42
CA ALA A 37 -11.53 -6.60 -4.54
C ALA A 37 -11.19 -5.99 -3.18
N LEU A 38 -10.72 -4.74 -3.13
CA LEU A 38 -10.39 -4.04 -1.89
C LEU A 38 -11.64 -3.72 -1.06
N HIS A 39 -12.77 -3.34 -1.68
CA HIS A 39 -14.04 -3.19 -0.98
C HIS A 39 -14.52 -4.49 -0.33
N GLY A 40 -14.15 -5.64 -0.90
CA GLY A 40 -14.49 -6.96 -0.35
C GLY A 40 -13.67 -7.37 0.88
N VAL A 41 -12.58 -6.65 1.22
CA VAL A 41 -11.72 -7.00 2.35
C VAL A 41 -12.23 -6.29 3.63
N PRO A 42 -12.69 -7.04 4.65
CA PRO A 42 -13.14 -6.43 5.90
C PRO A 42 -12.02 -5.66 6.59
N GLY A 43 -12.30 -4.42 7.00
CA GLY A 43 -11.34 -3.54 7.68
C GLY A 43 -10.50 -2.66 6.75
N VAL A 44 -10.62 -2.79 5.42
CA VAL A 44 -10.10 -1.79 4.49
C VAL A 44 -11.10 -0.64 4.39
N THR A 45 -10.69 0.56 4.81
CA THR A 45 -11.58 1.74 4.82
C THR A 45 -11.44 2.62 3.59
N GLY A 46 -10.32 2.53 2.88
CA GLY A 46 -10.07 3.32 1.67
C GLY A 46 -8.72 3.02 1.02
N ALA A 47 -8.61 3.43 -0.24
CA ALA A 47 -7.41 3.30 -1.06
C ALA A 47 -7.28 4.51 -1.99
N THR A 48 -6.05 4.91 -2.31
CA THR A 48 -5.76 5.98 -3.27
C THR A 48 -5.23 5.38 -4.56
N PHE A 49 -5.74 5.87 -5.69
CA PHE A 49 -5.30 5.47 -7.02
C PHE A 49 -4.71 6.68 -7.75
N ALA A 50 -3.57 6.48 -8.41
CA ALA A 50 -2.91 7.52 -9.19
C ALA A 50 -2.38 6.95 -10.51
N GLU A 51 -2.38 7.78 -11.55
CA GLU A 51 -1.69 7.45 -12.79
C GLU A 51 -0.18 7.43 -12.58
N ALA A 52 0.48 6.43 -13.15
CA ALA A 52 1.91 6.27 -13.08
C ALA A 52 2.46 5.78 -14.42
N SER A 53 3.77 5.87 -14.57
CA SER A 53 4.51 5.36 -15.71
C SER A 53 5.77 4.67 -15.22
N GLY A 54 6.12 3.52 -15.81
CA GLY A 54 7.30 2.78 -15.39
C GLY A 54 7.80 1.80 -16.44
N PHE A 55 9.02 1.31 -16.26
CA PHE A 55 9.64 0.32 -17.13
C PHE A 55 10.03 -0.93 -16.33
N GLY A 56 9.96 -2.10 -16.97
CA GLY A 56 10.40 -3.38 -16.41
C GLY A 56 11.61 -3.93 -17.16
N ARG A 57 12.38 -4.85 -16.56
CA ARG A 57 13.57 -5.47 -17.19
C ARG A 57 13.25 -6.67 -18.11
N GLY A 58 12.02 -6.79 -18.60
CA GLY A 58 11.66 -7.82 -19.58
C GLY A 58 12.13 -7.38 -20.97
N ARG A 59 13.24 -7.94 -21.47
CA ARG A 59 13.77 -7.63 -22.80
C ARG A 59 12.69 -7.82 -23.87
N HIS A 60 12.48 -6.80 -24.72
CA HIS A 60 11.97 -6.98 -26.07
C HIS A 60 13.13 -7.54 -26.90
N PRO A 61 13.03 -8.73 -27.51
CA PRO A 61 14.09 -9.23 -28.39
C PRO A 61 14.35 -8.34 -29.62
N ASP A 62 13.41 -7.45 -29.97
CA ASP A 62 13.40 -6.80 -31.30
C ASP A 62 13.72 -5.29 -31.32
N LEU A 63 14.10 -4.67 -30.20
CA LEU A 63 14.40 -3.23 -30.16
C LEU A 63 15.89 -2.98 -29.94
N ALA A 64 16.69 -3.31 -30.95
CA ALA A 64 18.12 -3.00 -31.01
C ALA A 64 18.49 -1.97 -32.11
N ALA A 65 17.52 -1.26 -32.68
CA ALA A 65 17.81 -0.28 -33.72
C ALA A 65 16.86 0.91 -33.63
N LEU A 66 17.25 1.87 -32.78
CA LEU A 66 17.05 3.32 -32.88
C LEU A 66 17.36 3.88 -31.48
N GLU A 67 18.31 4.81 -31.42
CA GLU A 67 18.76 5.46 -30.19
C GLU A 67 17.62 6.25 -29.54
N THR A 68 16.77 5.59 -28.77
CA THR A 68 15.97 6.25 -27.74
C THR A 68 15.75 5.27 -26.60
N VAL A 69 16.50 5.44 -25.51
CA VAL A 69 16.21 4.77 -24.23
C VAL A 69 14.94 5.38 -23.67
N THR A 70 13.76 5.06 -24.20
CA THR A 70 12.48 5.60 -23.70
C THR A 70 11.32 4.67 -24.00
N GLY A 71 10.91 3.88 -23.00
CA GLY A 71 9.69 3.10 -23.06
C GLY A 71 9.12 2.93 -21.66
N THR A 72 8.50 3.97 -21.12
CA THR A 72 7.64 3.80 -19.95
C THR A 72 6.27 3.32 -20.42
N ALA A 73 5.73 2.32 -19.74
CA ALA A 73 4.37 1.87 -19.95
C ALA A 73 3.46 2.51 -18.88
N PRO A 74 2.21 2.88 -19.23
CA PRO A 74 1.26 3.39 -18.27
C PRO A 74 0.91 2.33 -17.23
N ARG A 75 0.73 2.78 -15.99
CA ARG A 75 0.42 1.99 -14.80
C ARG A 75 -0.61 2.73 -13.96
N THR A 76 -1.34 1.99 -13.15
CA THR A 76 -2.09 2.57 -12.03
C THR A 76 -1.36 2.22 -10.74
N ARG A 77 -0.99 3.24 -9.98
CA ARG A 77 -0.46 3.12 -8.63
C ARG A 77 -1.63 3.04 -7.66
N VAL A 78 -1.61 2.04 -6.78
CA VAL A 78 -2.60 1.80 -5.74
C VAL A 78 -1.90 1.89 -4.40
N GLU A 79 -2.43 2.72 -3.51
CA GLU A 79 -1.89 2.96 -2.17
C GLU A 79 -2.96 2.67 -1.14
N VAL A 80 -2.70 1.72 -0.25
CA VAL A 80 -3.63 1.34 0.83
C VAL A 80 -2.85 1.28 2.13
N VAL A 81 -3.19 2.15 3.09
CA VAL A 81 -2.63 2.07 4.44
C VAL A 81 -3.59 1.25 5.29
N ILE A 82 -3.06 0.24 5.96
CA ILE A 82 -3.83 -0.72 6.75
C ILE A 82 -3.09 -1.08 8.04
N ARG A 83 -3.82 -1.69 8.97
CA ARG A 83 -3.22 -2.45 10.07
C ARG A 83 -2.49 -3.68 9.48
N ALA A 84 -1.33 -4.02 10.05
CA ALA A 84 -0.46 -5.08 9.52
C ALA A 84 -1.09 -6.48 9.60
N ASP A 85 -2.09 -6.70 10.46
CA ASP A 85 -2.86 -7.94 10.51
C ASP A 85 -3.70 -8.20 9.25
N LEU A 86 -3.93 -7.17 8.43
CA LEU A 86 -4.63 -7.26 7.15
C LEU A 86 -3.70 -7.41 5.94
N GLU A 87 -2.38 -7.42 6.13
CA GLU A 87 -1.39 -7.40 5.04
C GLU A 87 -1.62 -8.51 4.02
N ASP A 88 -1.67 -9.76 4.49
CA ASP A 88 -1.84 -10.92 3.60
C ASP A 88 -3.15 -10.85 2.81
N ALA A 89 -4.25 -10.49 3.47
CA ALA A 89 -5.56 -10.42 2.83
C ALA A 89 -5.59 -9.37 1.71
N VAL A 90 -5.04 -8.18 1.97
CA VAL A 90 -4.99 -7.08 1.00
C VAL A 90 -4.04 -7.40 -0.15
N VAL A 91 -2.86 -7.95 0.13
CA VAL A 91 -1.89 -8.35 -0.89
C VAL A 91 -2.49 -9.42 -1.81
N GLN A 92 -3.18 -10.42 -1.26
CA GLN A 92 -3.83 -11.45 -2.08
C GLN A 92 -4.97 -10.87 -2.93
N ALA A 93 -5.84 -10.04 -2.35
CA ALA A 93 -6.94 -9.41 -3.08
C ALA A 93 -6.45 -8.61 -4.30
N ILE A 94 -5.42 -7.75 -4.11
CA ILE A 94 -4.82 -6.99 -5.21
C ILE A 94 -4.19 -7.93 -6.23
N ARG A 95 -3.42 -8.93 -5.77
CA ARG A 95 -2.72 -9.87 -6.64
C ARG A 95 -3.69 -10.64 -7.53
N GLU A 96 -4.78 -11.17 -6.97
CA GLU A 96 -5.75 -11.97 -7.71
C GLU A 96 -6.53 -11.13 -8.72
N ALA A 97 -6.97 -9.93 -8.32
CA ALA A 97 -7.69 -9.02 -9.21
C ALA A 97 -6.83 -8.49 -10.37
N ALA A 98 -5.56 -8.20 -10.10
CA ALA A 98 -4.64 -7.60 -11.08
C ALA A 98 -3.93 -8.63 -11.98
N ARG A 99 -3.92 -9.91 -11.63
CA ARG A 99 -3.18 -10.95 -12.37
C ARG A 99 -3.85 -11.27 -13.71
N THR A 100 -3.06 -11.26 -14.78
CA THR A 100 -3.48 -11.67 -16.13
C THR A 100 -2.73 -12.88 -16.65
N THR A 101 -1.72 -13.35 -15.91
CA THR A 101 -0.77 -14.41 -16.31
C THR A 101 0.20 -14.00 -17.42
N ASN A 102 0.13 -12.76 -17.89
CA ASN A 102 1.05 -12.21 -18.87
C ASN A 102 2.22 -11.48 -18.21
N ARG A 103 3.28 -11.24 -18.99
CA ARG A 103 4.36 -10.35 -18.55
C ARG A 103 3.82 -8.94 -18.35
N GLY A 104 4.23 -8.30 -17.26
CA GLY A 104 3.92 -6.90 -17.00
C GLY A 104 2.65 -6.66 -16.17
N ASP A 105 2.10 -7.66 -15.48
CA ASP A 105 0.99 -7.48 -14.52
C ASP A 105 1.31 -6.41 -13.47
N GLY A 106 2.55 -6.37 -12.98
CA GLY A 106 3.03 -5.34 -12.08
C GLY A 106 3.78 -5.86 -10.86
N LYS A 107 3.80 -5.07 -9.79
CA LYS A 107 4.47 -5.39 -8.52
C LYS A 107 3.71 -4.79 -7.35
N ILE A 108 3.78 -5.47 -6.20
CA ILE A 108 3.27 -5.00 -4.91
C ILE A 108 4.47 -4.86 -3.97
N TYR A 109 4.51 -3.77 -3.22
CA TYR A 109 5.46 -3.50 -2.17
C TYR A 109 4.71 -3.27 -0.86
N VAL A 110 5.31 -3.68 0.25
CA VAL A 110 4.79 -3.40 1.59
C VAL A 110 5.85 -2.58 2.31
N LEU A 111 5.44 -1.44 2.86
CA LEU A 111 6.32 -0.52 3.59
C LEU A 111 5.76 -0.28 4.99
N PRO A 112 6.60 -0.20 6.03
CA PRO A 112 6.12 0.14 7.37
C PRO A 112 5.61 1.58 7.44
N VAL A 113 4.49 1.80 8.14
CA VAL A 113 3.93 3.13 8.40
C VAL A 113 4.10 3.44 9.88
N ALA A 114 4.91 4.45 10.17
CA ALA A 114 5.24 4.81 11.56
C ALA A 114 4.09 5.53 12.29
N ARG A 115 3.27 6.30 11.56
CA ARG A 115 2.17 7.09 12.12
C ARG A 115 1.12 7.37 11.05
N ALA A 116 -0.15 7.32 11.46
CA ALA A 116 -1.30 7.73 10.67
C ALA A 116 -2.19 8.64 11.53
N VAL A 117 -2.82 9.64 10.92
CA VAL A 117 -3.72 10.58 11.61
C VAL A 117 -4.96 10.82 10.74
N ARG A 118 -6.15 10.60 11.29
CA ARG A 118 -7.41 10.94 10.61
C ARG A 118 -7.68 12.43 10.79
N ILE A 119 -7.65 13.21 9.71
CA ILE A 119 -7.80 14.67 9.75
C ILE A 119 -9.11 15.10 10.44
N ALA A 120 -10.22 14.41 10.16
CA ALA A 120 -11.54 14.81 10.66
C ALA A 120 -11.72 14.62 12.18
N THR A 121 -11.02 13.65 12.78
CA THR A 121 -11.25 13.25 14.19
C THR A 121 -10.01 13.41 15.07
N GLY A 122 -8.82 13.49 14.48
CA GLY A 122 -7.54 13.46 15.20
C GLY A 122 -7.15 12.06 15.71
N GLU A 123 -7.89 11.01 15.36
CA GLU A 123 -7.52 9.63 15.69
C GLU A 123 -6.15 9.29 15.10
N GLU A 124 -5.36 8.51 15.84
CA GLU A 124 -4.00 8.15 15.44
C GLU A 124 -3.78 6.63 15.38
N GLY A 125 -2.82 6.21 14.57
CA GLY A 125 -2.39 4.82 14.50
C GLY A 125 -3.45 3.92 13.88
N GLY A 126 -3.60 2.70 14.39
CA GLY A 126 -4.50 1.69 13.84
C GLY A 126 -5.99 2.05 13.85
N THR A 127 -6.43 3.07 14.60
CA THR A 127 -7.81 3.58 14.57
C THR A 127 -8.02 4.62 13.46
N ALA A 128 -6.94 5.24 12.98
CA ALA A 128 -6.98 6.22 11.90
C ALA A 128 -7.14 5.58 10.51
N VAL A 129 -6.90 4.27 10.40
CA VAL A 129 -6.82 3.52 9.13
C VAL A 129 -7.85 2.41 9.06
#